data_AF-A0A6G6SKF2-F1
#
_entry.id   AF-A0A6G6SKF2-F1
#
_cell.length_a   1.000
_cell.length_b   1.000
_cell.length_c   1.000
_cell.angle_alpha   90.00
_cell.angle_beta   90.00
_cell.angle_gamma   90.00
#
_symmetry.space_group_name_H-M   'P 1'
#
loop_
_entity.id
_entity.type
_entity.pdbx_description
1 polymer ?
#
loop_
_entity_poly.entity_id
_entity_poly.type
_entity_poly.pdbx_seq_one_letter_code
_entity_poly.pdbx_strand_id
1 'polypeptide(L)'
;MYNKFKDNKIRIFYIFICLLIIFLCFYFQDKIIDINKNMLIFSYYASVATIIALIISIMEIFYNIKITKSIKEQSLFNLTRFKDSTGLSFAHECASYYDSCLNDLAAKKYPLLVANFTIAKKLHISLANHFMTDNDLQHFQNEKERLNSLEKKIIATRHTNASNPLGNAQIREIQEAILETKHSFESKYTFKKSES
;
A
#
# COMPACT_ATOMS: atom_id res chain seq x y z
N MET A 1 -22.46 21.93 -1.82
CA MET A 1 -23.77 21.40 -2.26
C MET A 1 -23.65 20.54 -3.52
N TYR A 2 -22.88 20.98 -4.53
CA TYR A 2 -22.63 20.24 -5.79
C TYR A 2 -22.02 18.82 -5.63
N ASN A 3 -21.08 18.63 -4.69
CA ASN A 3 -20.49 17.31 -4.43
C ASN A 3 -21.51 16.30 -3.85
N LYS A 4 -22.43 16.75 -2.98
CA LYS A 4 -23.52 15.90 -2.46
C LYS A 4 -24.48 15.42 -3.54
N PHE A 5 -24.71 16.24 -4.58
CA PHE A 5 -25.51 15.83 -5.74
C PHE A 5 -24.78 14.83 -6.63
N LYS A 6 -23.46 14.95 -6.77
CA LYS A 6 -22.64 14.02 -7.56
C LYS A 6 -22.59 12.62 -6.92
N ASP A 7 -22.44 12.56 -5.61
CA ASP A 7 -22.37 11.29 -4.88
C ASP A 7 -23.75 10.60 -4.81
N ASN A 8 -24.83 11.37 -4.74
CA ASN A 8 -26.19 10.84 -4.65
C ASN A 8 -26.93 10.72 -5.99
N LYS A 9 -26.25 10.86 -7.15
CA LYS A 9 -26.91 10.75 -8.47
C LYS A 9 -27.68 9.45 -8.65
N ILE A 10 -27.11 8.35 -8.15
CA ILE A 10 -27.73 7.02 -8.22
C ILE A 10 -29.01 6.99 -7.37
N ARG A 11 -29.00 7.62 -6.19
CA ARG A 11 -30.18 7.74 -5.32
C ARG A 11 -31.30 8.56 -5.95
N ILE A 12 -30.94 9.70 -6.52
CA ILE A 12 -31.89 10.58 -7.21
C ILE A 12 -32.52 9.85 -8.41
N PHE A 13 -31.73 9.06 -9.14
CA PHE A 13 -32.21 8.32 -10.30
C PHE A 13 -33.25 7.26 -9.95
N TYR A 14 -33.03 6.42 -8.93
CA TYR A 14 -34.04 5.41 -8.56
C TYR A 14 -35.27 5.99 -7.87
N ILE A 15 -35.16 7.14 -7.18
CA ILE A 15 -36.33 7.87 -6.65
C ILE A 15 -37.24 8.26 -7.82
N PHE A 16 -36.66 8.71 -8.93
CA PHE A 16 -37.41 9.05 -10.14
C PHE A 16 -38.09 7.81 -10.77
N ILE A 17 -37.40 6.67 -10.79
CA ILE A 17 -37.99 5.40 -11.24
C ILE A 17 -39.15 4.97 -10.33
N CYS A 18 -39.02 5.10 -9.01
CA CYS A 18 -40.08 4.75 -8.07
C CYS A 18 -41.31 5.66 -8.26
N LEU A 19 -41.12 6.96 -8.44
CA LEU A 19 -42.21 7.91 -8.75
C LEU A 19 -42.91 7.55 -10.06
N LEU A 20 -42.15 7.15 -11.08
CA LEU A 20 -42.69 6.72 -12.37
C LEU A 20 -43.51 5.42 -12.24
N ILE A 21 -43.05 4.46 -11.43
CA ILE A 21 -43.81 3.23 -11.14
C ILE A 21 -45.10 3.55 -10.40
N ILE A 22 -45.07 4.42 -9.38
CA ILE A 22 -46.27 4.86 -8.65
C ILE A 22 -47.26 5.50 -9.63
N PHE A 23 -46.79 6.39 -10.50
CA PHE A 23 -47.63 7.05 -11.50
C PHE A 23 -48.28 6.05 -12.47
N LEU A 24 -47.51 5.08 -12.97
CA LEU A 24 -48.04 4.01 -13.82
C LEU A 24 -49.08 3.14 -13.08
N CYS A 25 -48.84 2.80 -11.82
CA CYS A 25 -49.80 2.04 -11.01
C CYS A 25 -51.12 2.80 -10.83
N PHE A 26 -51.08 4.11 -10.57
CA PHE A 26 -52.30 4.92 -10.52
C PHE A 26 -53.01 4.99 -11.88
N TYR A 27 -52.28 5.18 -12.97
CA TYR A 27 -52.88 5.30 -14.31
C TYR A 27 -53.54 4.00 -14.80
N PHE A 28 -52.96 2.84 -14.46
CA PHE A 28 -53.50 1.52 -14.85
C PHE A 28 -54.39 0.88 -13.78
N GLN A 29 -54.67 1.58 -12.68
CA GLN A 29 -55.47 1.10 -11.56
C GLN A 29 -56.82 0.54 -12.03
N ASP A 30 -57.56 1.31 -12.81
CA ASP A 30 -58.92 0.95 -13.24
C ASP A 30 -58.93 -0.33 -14.09
N LYS A 31 -57.94 -0.48 -14.99
CA LYS A 31 -57.82 -1.69 -15.82
C LYS A 31 -57.48 -2.93 -15.00
N ILE A 32 -56.70 -2.81 -13.93
CA ILE A 32 -56.26 -3.95 -13.13
C ILE A 32 -57.36 -4.39 -12.16
N ILE A 33 -58.09 -3.44 -11.58
CA ILE A 33 -59.19 -3.73 -10.65
C ILE A 33 -60.38 -4.37 -11.39
N ASP A 34 -60.70 -3.91 -12.60
CA ASP A 34 -61.80 -4.48 -13.40
C ASP A 34 -61.57 -5.94 -13.81
N ILE A 35 -60.31 -6.35 -14.00
CA ILE A 35 -59.95 -7.73 -14.35
C ILE A 35 -60.19 -8.68 -13.16
N ASN A 36 -60.13 -8.17 -11.92
CA ASN A 36 -60.19 -9.00 -10.71
C ASN A 36 -61.26 -8.49 -9.74
N LYS A 37 -62.53 -8.83 -10.02
CA LYS A 37 -63.74 -8.35 -9.30
C LYS A 37 -63.75 -8.56 -7.78
N ASN A 38 -62.89 -9.41 -7.23
CA ASN A 38 -62.79 -9.68 -5.80
C ASN A 38 -61.61 -8.98 -5.09
N MET A 39 -60.81 -8.18 -5.80
CA MET A 39 -59.67 -7.49 -5.20
C MET A 39 -60.11 -6.20 -4.51
N LEU A 40 -59.95 -6.14 -3.18
CA LEU A 40 -60.17 -4.90 -2.43
C LEU A 40 -59.10 -3.86 -2.80
N ILE A 41 -59.52 -2.61 -3.00
CA ILE A 41 -58.65 -1.47 -3.35
C ILE A 41 -57.45 -1.35 -2.39
N PHE A 42 -57.68 -1.59 -1.10
CA PHE A 42 -56.62 -1.59 -0.08
C PHE A 42 -55.55 -2.68 -0.34
N SER A 43 -55.96 -3.88 -0.76
CA SER A 43 -55.05 -4.97 -1.08
C SER A 43 -54.17 -4.65 -2.29
N TYR A 44 -54.72 -3.96 -3.29
CA TYR A 44 -53.96 -3.49 -4.45
C TYR A 44 -52.84 -2.52 -4.06
N TYR A 45 -53.17 -1.48 -3.28
CA TYR A 45 -52.15 -0.52 -2.82
C TYR A 45 -51.09 -1.17 -1.92
N ALA A 46 -51.48 -2.12 -1.06
CA ALA A 46 -50.53 -2.87 -0.24
C ALA A 46 -49.54 -3.68 -1.10
N SER A 47 -50.02 -4.36 -2.14
CA SER A 47 -49.16 -5.11 -3.07
C SER A 47 -48.20 -4.19 -3.84
N VAL A 48 -48.69 -3.05 -4.35
CA VAL A 48 -47.86 -2.06 -5.05
C VAL A 48 -46.77 -1.51 -4.13
N ALA A 49 -47.13 -1.13 -2.88
CA ALA A 49 -46.17 -0.65 -1.89
C ALA A 49 -45.08 -1.69 -1.58
N THR A 50 -45.45 -2.97 -1.51
CA THR A 50 -44.51 -4.07 -1.24
C THR A 50 -43.52 -4.25 -2.40
N ILE A 51 -43.99 -4.17 -3.64
CA ILE A 51 -43.13 -4.26 -4.84
C ILE A 51 -42.14 -3.09 -4.88
N ILE A 52 -42.60 -1.87 -4.58
CA ILE A 52 -41.73 -0.68 -4.54
C ILE A 52 -40.68 -0.83 -3.43
N ALA A 53 -41.08 -1.29 -2.24
CA ALA A 53 -40.16 -1.53 -1.13
C ALA A 53 -39.09 -2.56 -1.48
N LEU A 54 -39.45 -3.61 -2.22
CA LEU A 54 -38.51 -4.63 -2.70
C LEU A 54 -37.50 -4.03 -3.69
N ILE A 55 -37.97 -3.24 -4.67
CA ILE A 55 -37.10 -2.58 -5.67
C ILE A 55 -36.12 -1.64 -4.98
N ILE A 56 -36.58 -0.83 -4.03
CA ILE A 56 -35.72 0.07 -3.25
C ILE A 56 -34.66 -0.74 -2.49
N SER A 57 -35.07 -1.82 -1.82
CA SER A 57 -34.16 -2.67 -1.04
C SER A 57 -33.06 -3.28 -1.91
N ILE A 58 -33.41 -3.82 -3.08
CA ILE A 58 -32.44 -4.40 -4.03
C ILE A 58 -31.47 -3.33 -4.53
N MET A 59 -31.97 -2.15 -4.91
CA MET A 59 -31.13 -1.07 -5.42
C MET A 59 -30.17 -0.52 -4.36
N GLU A 60 -30.61 -0.42 -3.11
CA GLU A 60 -29.76 0.03 -2.01
C GLU A 60 -28.63 -0.98 -1.72
N ILE A 61 -28.90 -2.29 -1.85
CA ILE A 61 -27.89 -3.34 -1.76
C ILE A 61 -26.83 -3.16 -2.87
N PHE A 62 -27.25 -3.00 -4.12
CA PHE A 62 -26.30 -2.78 -5.23
C PHE A 62 -25.46 -1.52 -5.05
N TYR A 63 -26.08 -0.43 -4.57
CA TYR A 63 -25.39 0.81 -4.26
C TYR A 63 -24.34 0.62 -3.16
N ASN A 64 -24.70 -0.07 -2.07
CA ASN A 64 -23.78 -0.39 -0.97
C ASN A 64 -22.61 -1.27 -1.42
N ILE A 65 -22.86 -2.26 -2.29
CA ILE A 65 -21.80 -3.08 -2.88
C ILE A 65 -20.84 -2.20 -3.69
N LYS A 66 -21.37 -1.28 -4.51
CA LYS A 66 -20.56 -0.38 -5.35
C LYS A 66 -19.70 0.56 -4.50
N ILE A 67 -20.27 1.16 -3.46
CA ILE A 67 -19.50 1.99 -2.52
C ILE A 67 -18.42 1.16 -1.85
N THR A 68 -18.75 -0.04 -1.37
CA THR A 68 -17.78 -0.90 -0.69
C THR A 68 -16.61 -1.25 -1.59
N LYS A 69 -16.87 -1.57 -2.87
CA LYS A 69 -15.83 -1.79 -3.88
C LYS A 69 -14.98 -0.54 -4.10
N SER A 70 -15.60 0.63 -4.27
CA SER A 70 -14.89 1.89 -4.46
C SER A 70 -14.03 2.28 -3.24
N ILE A 71 -14.52 2.08 -2.01
CA ILE A 71 -13.75 2.30 -0.79
C ILE A 71 -12.56 1.34 -0.72
N LYS A 72 -12.77 0.06 -1.07
CA LYS A 72 -11.69 -0.93 -1.11
C LYS A 72 -10.61 -0.53 -2.11
N GLU A 73 -10.99 -0.12 -3.31
CA GLU A 73 -10.07 0.36 -4.36
C GLU A 73 -9.29 1.59 -3.90
N GLN A 74 -9.98 2.60 -3.35
CA GLN A 74 -9.32 3.80 -2.82
C GLN A 74 -8.37 3.48 -1.66
N SER A 75 -8.75 2.55 -0.79
CA SER A 75 -7.92 2.11 0.33
C SER A 75 -6.69 1.37 -0.15
N LEU A 76 -6.82 0.48 -1.14
CA LEU A 76 -5.69 -0.22 -1.77
C LEU A 76 -4.76 0.78 -2.46
N PHE A 77 -5.31 1.74 -3.21
CA PHE A 77 -4.52 2.79 -3.84
C PHE A 77 -3.71 3.60 -2.82
N ASN A 78 -4.36 4.04 -1.74
CA ASN A 78 -3.70 4.79 -0.66
C ASN A 78 -2.63 3.93 0.05
N LEU A 79 -2.90 2.65 0.30
CA LEU A 79 -1.96 1.72 0.92
C LEU A 79 -0.72 1.53 0.04
N THR A 80 -0.90 1.32 -1.26
CA THR A 80 0.20 1.19 -2.22
C THR A 80 1.05 2.46 -2.24
N ARG A 81 0.41 3.63 -2.34
CA ARG A 81 1.13 4.91 -2.32
C ARG A 81 1.90 5.14 -1.02
N PHE A 82 1.32 4.78 0.12
CA PHE A 82 1.98 4.87 1.41
C PHE A 82 3.19 3.92 1.48
N LYS A 83 3.03 2.69 0.98
CA LYS A 83 4.11 1.70 0.90
C LYS A 83 5.26 2.22 0.04
N ASP A 84 4.97 2.78 -1.13
CA ASP A 84 6.00 3.29 -2.04
C ASP A 84 6.77 4.47 -1.40
N SER A 85 6.04 5.41 -0.80
CA SER A 85 6.64 6.54 -0.07
C SER A 85 7.50 6.09 1.12
N THR A 86 7.04 5.09 1.87
CA THR A 86 7.78 4.56 3.03
C THR A 86 9.03 3.81 2.58
N GLY A 87 8.94 3.02 1.51
CA GLY A 87 10.09 2.31 0.93
C GLY A 87 11.19 3.26 0.48
N LEU A 88 10.81 4.34 -0.21
CA LEU A 88 11.73 5.41 -0.60
C LEU A 88 12.40 6.08 0.61
N SER A 89 11.63 6.40 1.65
CA SER A 89 12.17 7.00 2.88
C SER A 89 13.17 6.08 3.58
N PHE A 90 12.82 4.81 3.77
CA PHE A 90 13.71 3.82 4.39
C PHE A 90 14.96 3.56 3.56
N ALA A 91 14.88 3.68 2.25
CA ALA A 91 16.05 3.54 1.41
C ALA A 91 17.02 4.71 1.48
N HIS A 92 16.49 5.93 1.49
CA HIS A 92 17.29 7.11 1.75
C HIS A 92 17.98 7.01 3.13
N GLU A 93 17.24 6.56 4.14
CA GLU A 93 17.79 6.33 5.47
C GLU A 93 18.89 5.25 5.47
N CYS A 94 18.67 4.13 4.77
CA CYS A 94 19.67 3.07 4.62
C CYS A 94 20.96 3.59 3.95
N ALA A 95 20.84 4.36 2.85
CA ALA A 95 21.97 4.99 2.18
C ALA A 95 22.72 5.97 3.11
N SER A 96 21.98 6.78 3.87
CA SER A 96 22.56 7.70 4.86
C SER A 96 23.34 6.97 5.97
N TYR A 97 22.91 5.78 6.38
CA TYR A 97 23.66 4.97 7.34
C TYR A 97 24.93 4.38 6.73
N TYR A 98 24.93 4.01 5.45
CA TYR A 98 26.16 3.63 4.74
C TYR A 98 27.16 4.79 4.66
N ASP A 99 26.70 6.01 4.40
CA ASP A 99 27.56 7.21 4.43
C ASP A 99 28.10 7.50 5.83
N SER A 100 27.27 7.29 6.86
CA SER A 100 27.71 7.40 8.25
C SER A 100 28.79 6.37 8.59
N CYS A 101 28.68 5.14 8.08
CA CYS A 101 29.73 4.12 8.23
C CYS A 101 31.05 4.57 7.57
N LEU A 102 31.01 5.13 6.37
CA LEU A 102 32.21 5.64 5.69
C LEU A 102 32.88 6.76 6.49
N ASN A 103 32.08 7.69 7.03
CA ASN A 103 32.56 8.77 7.88
C ASN A 103 33.16 8.26 9.20
N ASP A 104 32.52 7.29 9.84
CA ASP A 104 33.01 6.69 11.09
C ASP A 104 34.30 5.90 10.88
N LEU A 105 34.42 5.20 9.75
CA LEU A 105 35.64 4.50 9.36
C LEU A 105 36.79 5.49 9.13
N ALA A 106 36.54 6.59 8.42
CA ALA A 106 37.53 7.65 8.20
C ALA A 106 37.94 8.34 9.51
N ALA A 107 36.99 8.57 10.42
CA ALA A 107 37.20 9.15 11.74
C ALA A 107 37.78 8.15 12.77
N LYS A 108 38.04 6.89 12.38
CA LYS A 108 38.50 5.79 13.26
C LYS A 108 37.58 5.54 14.46
N LYS A 109 36.29 5.81 14.32
CA LYS A 109 35.25 5.61 15.33
C LYS A 109 34.63 4.22 15.20
N TYR A 110 35.43 3.17 15.39
CA TYR A 110 35.02 1.78 15.12
C TYR A 110 33.78 1.29 15.89
N PRO A 111 33.54 1.68 17.17
CA PRO A 111 32.29 1.31 17.85
C PRO A 111 31.04 1.89 17.20
N LEU A 112 31.13 3.12 16.67
CA LEU A 112 30.03 3.79 15.96
C LEU A 112 29.83 3.19 14.57
N LEU A 113 30.92 2.85 13.87
CA LEU A 113 30.89 2.10 12.61
C LEU A 113 30.08 0.80 12.76
N VAL A 114 30.34 0.01 13.80
CA VAL A 114 29.62 -1.26 14.05
C VAL A 114 28.12 -1.01 14.27
N ALA A 115 27.77 0.00 15.07
CA ALA A 115 26.38 0.35 15.36
C ALA A 115 25.64 0.81 14.09
N ASN A 116 26.22 1.75 13.35
CA ASN A 116 25.65 2.28 12.11
C ASN A 116 25.53 1.20 11.04
N PHE A 117 26.51 0.30 10.93
CA PHE A 117 26.45 -0.79 9.96
C PHE A 117 25.36 -1.82 10.31
N THR A 118 25.18 -2.12 11.60
CA THR A 118 24.11 -3.02 12.05
C THR A 118 22.73 -2.45 11.72
N ILE A 119 22.54 -1.14 11.89
CA ILE A 119 21.32 -0.45 11.50
C ILE A 119 21.13 -0.48 9.98
N ALA A 120 22.17 -0.12 9.22
CA ALA A 120 22.15 -0.16 7.75
C ALA A 120 21.74 -1.55 7.24
N LYS A 121 22.36 -2.62 7.75
CA LYS A 121 22.07 -4.01 7.39
C LYS A 121 20.61 -4.38 7.69
N LYS A 122 20.11 -4.00 8.88
CA LYS A 122 18.73 -4.29 9.26
C LYS A 122 17.73 -3.60 8.32
N LEU A 123 17.99 -2.34 7.98
CA LEU A 123 17.19 -1.58 7.01
C LEU A 123 17.26 -2.20 5.61
N HIS A 124 18.45 -2.56 5.15
CA HIS A 124 18.68 -3.21 3.86
C HIS A 124 17.89 -4.52 3.73
N ILE A 125 17.97 -5.41 4.73
CA ILE A 125 17.19 -6.66 4.76
C ILE A 125 15.67 -6.37 4.81
N SER A 126 15.25 -5.40 5.60
CA SER A 126 13.83 -5.03 5.72
C SER A 126 13.27 -4.52 4.38
N LEU A 127 14.04 -3.67 3.69
CA LEU A 127 13.73 -3.18 2.35
C LEU A 127 13.61 -4.32 1.35
N ALA A 128 14.54 -5.28 1.39
CA ALA A 128 14.52 -6.43 0.50
C ALA A 128 13.27 -7.30 0.69
N ASN A 129 12.89 -7.56 1.94
CA ASN A 129 11.75 -8.43 2.21
C ASN A 129 10.38 -7.78 1.94
N HIS A 130 10.26 -6.46 2.10
CA HIS A 130 8.93 -5.81 2.11
C HIS A 130 8.67 -4.90 0.91
N PHE A 131 9.70 -4.34 0.28
CA PHE A 131 9.55 -3.26 -0.71
C PHE A 131 10.11 -3.59 -2.11
N MET A 132 10.93 -4.63 -2.23
CA MET A 132 11.52 -5.02 -3.52
C MET A 132 10.60 -5.89 -4.38
N THR A 133 10.94 -5.98 -5.67
CA THR A 133 10.33 -6.96 -6.59
C THR A 133 10.92 -8.35 -6.36
N ASP A 134 10.26 -9.39 -6.86
CA ASP A 134 10.74 -10.78 -6.69
C ASP A 134 12.10 -11.01 -7.39
N ASN A 135 12.35 -10.33 -8.51
CA ASN A 135 13.63 -10.37 -9.21
C ASN A 135 14.76 -9.74 -8.38
N ASP A 136 14.51 -8.58 -7.77
CA ASP A 136 15.48 -7.89 -6.92
C ASP A 136 15.74 -8.66 -5.62
N LEU A 137 14.71 -9.34 -5.09
CA LEU A 137 14.85 -10.21 -3.92
C LEU A 137 15.79 -11.39 -4.19
N GLN A 138 15.67 -12.05 -5.34
CA GLN A 138 16.60 -13.13 -5.73
C GLN A 138 18.04 -12.62 -5.84
N HIS A 139 18.23 -11.44 -6.45
CA HIS A 139 19.54 -10.80 -6.51
C HIS A 139 20.10 -10.50 -5.11
N PHE A 140 19.26 -9.98 -4.21
CA PHE A 140 19.65 -9.73 -2.82
C PHE A 140 20.05 -11.01 -2.08
N GLN A 141 19.35 -12.13 -2.27
CA GLN A 141 19.73 -13.40 -1.63
C GLN A 141 21.13 -13.85 -2.04
N ASN A 142 21.51 -13.64 -3.30
CA ASN A 142 22.86 -13.96 -3.79
C ASN A 142 23.93 -13.03 -3.17
N GLU A 143 23.60 -11.75 -2.96
CA GLU A 143 24.50 -10.77 -2.35
C GLU A 143 24.51 -10.81 -0.81
N LYS A 144 23.56 -11.53 -0.19
CA LYS A 144 23.43 -11.63 1.28
C LYS A 144 24.66 -12.21 1.95
N GLU A 145 25.36 -13.14 1.30
CA GLU A 145 26.60 -13.70 1.82
C GLU A 145 27.73 -12.66 1.90
N ARG A 146 27.82 -11.78 0.90
CA ARG A 146 28.77 -10.66 0.89
C ARG A 146 28.46 -9.67 2.01
N LEU A 147 27.19 -9.33 2.20
CA LEU A 147 26.74 -8.45 3.29
C LEU A 147 27.07 -9.04 4.67
N ASN A 148 26.88 -10.35 4.86
CA ASN A 148 27.23 -11.05 6.10
C ASN A 148 28.75 -11.13 6.31
N SER A 149 29.53 -11.30 5.24
CA SER A 149 30.99 -11.28 5.31
C SER A 149 31.51 -9.90 5.73
N LEU A 150 30.95 -8.84 5.15
CA LEU A 150 31.26 -7.45 5.52
C LEU A 150 30.91 -7.16 6.99
N GLU A 151 29.76 -7.63 7.47
CA GLU A 151 29.39 -7.51 8.88
C GLU A 151 30.44 -8.15 9.81
N LYS A 152 30.91 -9.36 9.49
CA LYS A 152 31.95 -10.03 10.28
C LYS A 152 33.23 -9.20 10.33
N LYS A 153 33.66 -8.65 9.19
CA LYS A 153 34.84 -7.77 9.11
C LYS A 153 34.66 -6.52 9.97
N ILE A 154 33.50 -5.88 9.90
CA ILE A 154 33.20 -4.67 10.67
C ILE A 154 33.11 -4.99 12.16
N ILE A 155 32.46 -6.07 12.57
CA ILE A 155 32.39 -6.49 13.98
C ILE A 155 33.78 -6.79 14.53
N ALA A 156 34.69 -7.38 13.73
CA ALA A 156 36.07 -7.60 14.14
C ALA A 156 36.81 -6.28 14.46
N THR A 157 36.38 -5.14 13.89
CA THR A 157 36.94 -3.82 14.20
C THR A 157 36.49 -3.24 15.56
N ARG A 158 35.52 -3.88 16.22
CA ARG A 158 34.96 -3.37 17.49
C ARG A 158 35.99 -3.26 18.62
N HIS A 159 36.98 -4.15 18.63
CA HIS A 159 38.01 -4.22 19.67
C HIS A 159 39.29 -3.48 19.28
N THR A 160 39.30 -2.80 18.14
CA THR A 160 40.46 -2.04 17.68
C THR A 160 40.60 -0.77 18.51
N ASN A 161 41.78 -0.58 19.11
CA ASN A 161 42.09 0.52 20.00
C ASN A 161 43.36 1.24 19.53
N ALA A 162 43.69 2.39 20.14
CA ALA A 162 44.87 3.17 19.75
C ALA A 162 46.19 2.37 19.85
N SER A 163 46.22 1.35 20.72
CA SER A 163 47.38 0.46 20.92
C SER A 163 47.52 -0.64 19.86
N ASN A 164 46.46 -0.97 19.13
CA ASN A 164 46.46 -1.92 18.02
C ASN A 164 45.53 -1.40 16.91
N PRO A 165 45.97 -0.40 16.12
CA PRO A 165 45.14 0.19 15.07
C PRO A 165 44.96 -0.78 13.89
N LEU A 166 43.85 -0.64 13.17
CA LEU A 166 43.67 -1.32 11.89
C LEU A 166 44.77 -0.90 10.91
N GLY A 167 45.29 -1.88 10.16
CA GLY A 167 46.23 -1.61 9.08
C GLY A 167 45.52 -0.85 7.95
N ASN A 168 46.24 0.08 7.29
CA ASN A 168 45.69 0.88 6.19
C ASN A 168 45.08 0.02 5.07
N ALA A 169 45.63 -1.19 4.82
CA ALA A 169 45.07 -2.14 3.86
C ALA A 169 43.67 -2.64 4.26
N GLN A 170 43.46 -2.93 5.56
CA GLN A 170 42.17 -3.39 6.07
C GLN A 170 41.12 -2.27 6.06
N ILE A 171 41.55 -1.03 6.36
CA ILE A 171 40.67 0.15 6.26
C ILE A 171 40.19 0.31 4.82
N ARG A 172 41.11 0.23 3.85
CA ARG A 172 40.77 0.33 2.42
C ARG A 172 39.83 -0.79 1.98
N GLU A 173 40.11 -2.03 2.39
CA GLU A 173 39.26 -3.18 2.06
C GLU A 173 37.83 -3.03 2.61
N ILE A 174 37.68 -2.58 3.86
CA ILE A 174 36.35 -2.33 4.46
C ILE A 174 35.66 -1.17 3.74
N GLN A 175 36.40 -0.11 3.41
CA GLN A 175 35.85 1.05 2.71
C GLN A 175 35.35 0.69 1.31
N GLU A 176 36.15 -0.03 0.51
CA GLU A 176 35.77 -0.52 -0.81
C GLU A 176 34.54 -1.42 -0.73
N ALA A 177 34.49 -2.35 0.23
CA ALA A 177 33.35 -3.24 0.42
C ALA A 177 32.06 -2.50 0.84
N ILE A 178 32.16 -1.46 1.67
CA ILE A 178 31.01 -0.60 2.02
C ILE A 178 30.52 0.17 0.79
N LEU A 179 31.43 0.73 -0.01
CA LEU A 179 31.10 1.46 -1.24
C LEU A 179 30.44 0.56 -2.27
N GLU A 180 30.96 -0.65 -2.49
CA GLU A 180 30.36 -1.63 -3.39
C GLU A 180 28.95 -2.04 -2.93
N THR A 181 28.77 -2.28 -1.63
CA THR A 181 27.47 -2.63 -1.05
C THR A 181 26.47 -1.49 -1.21
N LYS A 182 26.90 -0.25 -0.94
CA LYS A 182 26.09 0.96 -1.13
C LYS A 182 25.72 1.13 -2.60
N HIS A 183 26.68 0.98 -3.52
CA HIS A 183 26.42 1.14 -4.94
C HIS A 183 25.50 0.05 -5.49
N SER A 184 25.69 -1.21 -5.08
CA SER A 184 24.77 -2.31 -5.39
C SER A 184 23.37 -2.00 -4.88
N PHE A 185 23.27 -1.39 -3.69
CA PHE A 185 22.01 -0.95 -3.12
C PHE A 185 21.35 0.16 -3.96
N GLU A 186 22.05 1.25 -4.23
CA GLU A 186 21.50 2.41 -4.95
C GLU A 186 21.20 2.12 -6.43
N SER A 187 22.00 1.27 -7.08
CA SER A 187 21.88 0.98 -8.52
C SER A 187 20.77 -0.01 -8.86
N LYS A 188 20.41 -0.92 -7.94
CA LYS A 188 19.44 -1.99 -8.21
C LYS A 188 18.12 -1.83 -7.50
N TYR A 189 18.05 -1.02 -6.44
CA TYR A 189 16.79 -0.82 -5.74
C TYR A 189 15.92 0.22 -6.44
N THR A 190 15.40 -0.21 -7.58
CA THR A 190 14.15 0.29 -8.15
C THR A 190 13.05 -0.02 -7.14
N PHE A 191 12.75 0.91 -6.24
CA PHE A 191 11.51 0.86 -5.45
C PHE A 191 10.38 0.62 -6.43
N LYS A 192 9.49 -0.35 -6.14
CA LYS A 192 8.34 -0.66 -7.00
C LYS A 192 7.74 0.65 -7.50
N LYS A 193 8.07 1.02 -8.74
CA LYS A 193 7.25 1.94 -9.48
C LYS A 193 6.06 1.07 -9.77
N SER A 194 5.00 1.22 -8.99
CA SER A 194 3.73 0.59 -9.30
C SER A 194 3.38 1.07 -10.70
N GLU A 195 3.68 0.25 -11.71
CA GLU A 195 3.15 0.45 -13.04
C GLU A 195 1.63 0.49 -12.86
N SER A 196 1.12 1.65 -13.28
CA SER A 196 -0.27 2.09 -13.39
C SER A 196 -1.29 0.99 -13.65
#